data_AF-A0A820HVE6-F1
#
_entry.id   AF-A0A820HVE6-F1
#
_cell.length_a   1.000
_cell.length_b   1.000
_cell.length_c   1.000
_cell.angle_alpha   90.00
_cell.angle_beta   90.00
_cell.angle_gamma   90.00
#
_symmetry.space_group_name_H-M   'P 1'
#
loop_
_entity.id
_entity.type
_entity.pdbx_description
1 polymer ?
#
loop_
_entity_poly.entity_id
_entity_poly.type
_entity_poly.pdbx_seq_one_letter_code
_entity_poly.pdbx_strand_id
1 'polypeptide(L)'
;LSLLSHVAANYLNAGLEAQRQGTAHASIVPYQAFTCQDGERMVVGAANDHFFRELCAIMNLPELTTNDLFKTNKLRVANREQLVSILSKKFLEKPLAEWIKLFQKSNKIPYDPINNMKGVFENEQVIFLKQVLEMKNPNRTKSIRVVGPSVNFENIEKSSMLRHPAPVLGEHSRVVLQTELGYTNEQIDKLLQDKIIQ
;
A
#
# COMPACT_ATOMS: atom_id res chain seq x y z
N LEU A 1 -14.00 1.30 -11.88
CA LEU A 1 -13.69 0.26 -12.88
C LEU A 1 -12.19 0.02 -13.04
N SER A 2 -11.35 1.05 -13.19
CA SER A 2 -9.89 0.90 -13.38
C SER A 2 -9.18 0.06 -12.31
N LEU A 3 -9.55 0.21 -11.03
CA LEU A 3 -8.98 -0.56 -9.91
C LEU A 3 -9.54 -1.99 -9.77
N LEU A 4 -10.54 -2.36 -10.59
CA LEU A 4 -11.23 -3.66 -10.55
C LEU A 4 -11.11 -4.39 -11.88
N SER A 5 -10.07 -4.10 -12.67
CA SER A 5 -9.89 -4.63 -14.02
C SER A 5 -10.01 -6.16 -14.08
N HIS A 6 -9.37 -6.88 -13.15
CA HIS A 6 -9.44 -8.34 -13.08
C HIS A 6 -10.84 -8.85 -12.71
N VAL A 7 -11.53 -8.18 -11.77
CA VAL A 7 -12.88 -8.57 -11.35
C VAL A 7 -13.90 -8.29 -12.47
N ALA A 8 -13.78 -7.14 -13.12
CA ALA A 8 -14.58 -6.79 -14.28
C ALA A 8 -14.37 -7.78 -15.44
N ALA A 9 -13.13 -8.21 -15.69
CA ALA A 9 -12.83 -9.22 -16.69
C ALA A 9 -13.50 -10.57 -16.37
N ASN A 10 -13.53 -11.00 -15.10
CA ASN A 10 -14.22 -12.22 -14.69
C ASN A 10 -15.74 -12.14 -14.95
N TYR A 11 -16.36 -11.01 -14.62
CA TYR A 11 -17.80 -10.83 -14.87
C TYR A 11 -18.11 -10.78 -16.37
N LEU A 12 -17.40 -9.96 -17.14
CA LEU A 12 -17.67 -9.74 -18.56
C LEU A 12 -17.44 -11.00 -19.40
N ASN A 13 -16.43 -11.81 -19.08
CA ASN A 13 -16.06 -12.98 -19.90
C ASN A 13 -16.60 -14.31 -19.37
N ALA A 14 -16.94 -14.41 -18.08
CA ALA A 14 -17.38 -15.66 -17.47
C ALA A 14 -18.69 -15.55 -16.67
N GLY A 15 -19.32 -14.37 -16.62
CA GLY A 15 -20.56 -14.15 -15.86
C GLY A 15 -20.39 -14.33 -14.35
N LEU A 16 -19.15 -14.33 -13.84
CA LEU A 16 -18.86 -14.61 -12.44
C LEU A 16 -18.99 -13.33 -11.60
N GLU A 17 -19.99 -13.31 -10.72
CA GLU A 17 -20.22 -12.21 -9.80
C GLU A 17 -19.12 -12.08 -8.74
N ALA A 18 -18.74 -10.86 -8.41
CA ALA A 18 -17.71 -10.57 -7.44
C ALA A 18 -18.16 -10.94 -6.01
N GLN A 19 -17.26 -11.58 -5.27
CA GLN A 19 -17.49 -11.95 -3.87
C GLN A 19 -16.44 -11.32 -2.97
N ARG A 20 -16.77 -11.12 -1.69
CA ARG A 20 -15.79 -10.64 -0.69
C ARG A 20 -14.71 -11.71 -0.49
N GLN A 21 -13.45 -11.34 -0.67
CA GLN A 21 -12.31 -12.25 -0.53
C GLN A 21 -11.42 -11.97 0.69
N GLY A 22 -11.73 -10.92 1.46
CA GLY A 22 -10.81 -10.41 2.48
C GLY A 22 -9.50 -9.98 1.84
N THR A 23 -8.38 -10.59 2.24
CA THR A 23 -7.05 -10.32 1.65
C THR A 23 -6.70 -11.23 0.47
N ALA A 24 -7.57 -12.19 0.13
CA ALA A 24 -7.28 -13.20 -0.86
C ALA A 24 -7.53 -12.73 -2.30
N HIS A 25 -6.77 -13.27 -3.25
CA HIS A 25 -7.07 -13.17 -4.66
C HIS A 25 -8.18 -14.18 -5.04
N ALA A 26 -9.08 -13.79 -5.94
CA ALA A 26 -10.23 -14.63 -6.32
C ALA A 26 -9.82 -15.87 -7.16
N SER A 27 -8.85 -15.71 -8.05
CA SER A 27 -8.50 -16.73 -9.06
C SER A 27 -7.13 -17.39 -8.86
N ILE A 28 -6.40 -17.03 -7.80
CA ILE A 28 -5.03 -17.49 -7.56
C ILE A 28 -4.92 -17.91 -6.10
N VAL A 29 -4.45 -19.14 -5.86
CA VAL A 29 -4.30 -19.69 -4.51
C VAL A 29 -2.94 -20.40 -4.38
N PRO A 30 -2.15 -20.12 -3.32
CA PRO A 30 -2.36 -19.06 -2.33
C PRO A 30 -1.94 -17.68 -2.86
N TYR A 31 -2.79 -16.68 -2.63
CA TYR A 31 -2.42 -15.27 -2.73
C TYR A 31 -3.24 -14.52 -1.70
N GLN A 32 -2.71 -14.35 -0.49
CA GLN A 32 -3.42 -13.73 0.64
C GLN A 32 -2.48 -13.39 1.81
N ALA A 33 -3.03 -12.72 2.84
CA ALA A 33 -2.35 -12.55 4.11
C ALA A 33 -2.45 -13.82 4.98
N PHE A 34 -1.37 -14.11 5.70
CA PHE A 34 -1.29 -15.16 6.72
C PHE A 34 -0.75 -14.57 8.03
N THR A 35 -1.26 -15.09 9.15
CA THR A 35 -0.81 -14.72 10.50
C THR A 35 0.31 -15.63 10.95
N CYS A 36 1.38 -15.05 11.46
CA CYS A 36 2.55 -15.74 12.01
C CYS A 36 2.37 -16.01 13.51
N GLN A 37 3.30 -16.77 14.11
CA GLN A 37 3.25 -17.17 15.52
C GLN A 37 3.12 -15.99 16.49
N ASP A 38 3.79 -14.88 16.18
CA ASP A 38 3.85 -13.65 16.99
C ASP A 38 2.64 -12.73 16.79
N GLY A 39 1.63 -13.15 16.02
CA GLY A 39 0.42 -12.37 15.72
C GLY A 39 0.61 -11.33 14.61
N GLU A 40 1.85 -11.10 14.16
CA GLU A 40 2.16 -10.30 12.99
C GLU A 40 1.71 -11.04 11.71
N ARG A 41 1.60 -10.32 10.59
CA ARG A 41 1.10 -10.89 9.33
C ARG A 41 2.02 -10.60 8.16
N MET A 42 2.01 -11.50 7.18
CA MET A 42 2.63 -11.27 5.87
C MET A 42 1.68 -11.67 4.74
N VAL A 43 1.79 -10.99 3.61
CA VAL A 43 1.15 -11.39 2.36
C VAL A 43 2.11 -12.28 1.58
N VAL A 44 1.58 -13.35 1.01
CA VAL A 44 2.32 -14.24 0.11
C VAL A 44 1.52 -14.45 -1.16
N GLY A 45 2.18 -14.33 -2.31
CA GLY A 45 1.58 -14.51 -3.63
C GLY A 45 2.25 -15.61 -4.44
N ALA A 46 1.64 -16.80 -4.48
CA ALA A 46 2.04 -17.88 -5.38
C ALA A 46 1.23 -17.81 -6.68
N ALA A 47 1.61 -16.88 -7.57
CA ALA A 47 0.90 -16.56 -8.81
C ALA A 47 0.76 -17.72 -9.82
N ASN A 48 1.58 -18.77 -9.70
CA ASN A 48 1.58 -19.91 -10.62
C ASN A 48 2.07 -21.19 -9.91
N ASP A 49 2.04 -22.32 -10.61
CA ASP A 49 2.45 -23.62 -10.06
C ASP A 49 3.94 -23.69 -9.70
N HIS A 50 4.80 -22.92 -10.38
CA HIS A 50 6.21 -22.83 -10.02
C HIS A 50 6.40 -22.13 -8.67
N PHE A 51 5.76 -20.98 -8.47
CA PHE A 51 5.80 -20.28 -7.17
C PHE A 51 5.17 -21.09 -6.05
N PHE A 52 4.12 -21.88 -6.34
CA PHE A 52 3.55 -22.80 -5.36
C PHE A 52 4.56 -23.86 -4.92
N ARG A 53 5.32 -24.45 -5.87
CA ARG A 53 6.40 -25.41 -5.53
C ARG A 53 7.49 -24.78 -4.66
N GLU A 54 7.88 -23.55 -4.98
CA GLU A 54 8.89 -22.83 -4.18
C GLU A 54 8.37 -22.47 -2.78
N LEU A 55 7.09 -22.09 -2.66
CA LEU A 55 6.45 -21.88 -1.36
C LEU A 55 6.44 -23.18 -0.52
N CYS A 56 6.04 -24.29 -1.13
CA CYS A 56 6.08 -25.60 -0.48
C CYS A 56 7.51 -25.99 -0.05
N ALA A 57 8.53 -25.67 -0.84
CA ALA A 57 9.92 -25.90 -0.46
C ALA A 57 10.35 -25.04 0.73
N ILE A 58 10.03 -23.74 0.74
CA ILE A 58 10.30 -22.82 1.86
C ILE A 58 9.64 -23.31 3.15
N MET A 59 8.41 -23.81 3.03
CA MET A 59 7.59 -24.27 4.14
C MET A 59 7.84 -25.73 4.51
N ASN A 60 8.74 -26.44 3.82
CA ASN A 60 8.98 -27.87 4.01
C ASN A 60 7.69 -28.73 3.93
N LEU A 61 6.89 -28.49 2.89
CA LEU A 61 5.65 -29.19 2.55
C LEU A 61 5.67 -29.71 1.09
N PRO A 62 6.73 -30.43 0.65
CA PRO A 62 6.89 -30.85 -0.74
C PRO A 62 5.74 -31.73 -1.25
N GLU A 63 5.09 -32.50 -0.38
CA GLU A 63 3.98 -33.39 -0.69
C GLU A 63 2.75 -32.67 -1.25
N LEU A 64 2.56 -31.38 -0.92
CA LEU A 64 1.44 -30.60 -1.46
C LEU A 64 1.59 -30.35 -2.96
N THR A 65 2.81 -30.41 -3.50
CA THR A 65 3.08 -30.11 -4.92
C THR A 65 2.61 -31.22 -5.86
N THR A 66 2.53 -32.45 -5.37
CA THR A 66 2.07 -33.64 -6.12
C THR A 66 0.68 -34.10 -5.71
N ASN A 67 0.11 -33.52 -4.64
CA ASN A 67 -1.23 -33.81 -4.17
C ASN A 67 -2.28 -33.51 -5.26
N ASP A 68 -3.19 -34.46 -5.50
CA ASP A 68 -4.25 -34.33 -6.52
C ASP A 68 -5.22 -33.16 -6.28
N LEU A 69 -5.27 -32.62 -5.06
CA LEU A 69 -6.06 -31.45 -4.72
C LEU A 69 -5.34 -30.13 -4.97
N PHE A 70 -4.00 -30.11 -5.06
CA PHE A 70 -3.20 -28.87 -5.03
C PHE A 70 -2.17 -28.72 -6.15
N LYS A 71 -1.95 -29.76 -6.96
CA LYS A 71 -0.91 -29.78 -8.00
C LYS A 71 -1.03 -28.71 -9.09
N THR A 72 -2.22 -28.16 -9.33
CA THR A 72 -2.44 -27.02 -10.26
C THR A 72 -3.24 -25.91 -9.62
N ASN A 73 -3.08 -24.66 -10.09
CA ASN A 73 -3.85 -23.52 -9.58
C ASN A 73 -5.37 -23.76 -9.63
N LYS A 74 -5.89 -24.36 -10.71
CA LYS A 74 -7.32 -24.69 -10.83
C LYS A 74 -7.79 -25.57 -9.68
N LEU A 75 -7.00 -26.58 -9.33
CA LEU A 75 -7.29 -27.49 -8.22
C LEU A 75 -7.18 -26.77 -6.86
N ARG A 76 -6.18 -25.90 -6.70
CA ARG A 76 -6.03 -25.07 -5.49
C ARG A 76 -7.17 -24.08 -5.29
N VAL A 77 -7.70 -23.51 -6.37
CA VAL A 77 -8.89 -22.64 -6.30
C VAL A 77 -10.12 -23.44 -5.87
N ALA A 78 -10.33 -24.63 -6.43
CA ALA A 78 -11.44 -25.50 -6.05
C ALA A 78 -11.35 -26.01 -4.59
N ASN A 79 -10.14 -26.26 -4.10
CA ASN A 79 -9.87 -26.79 -2.75
C ASN A 79 -9.27 -25.75 -1.80
N ARG A 80 -9.60 -24.47 -1.99
CA ARG A 80 -8.89 -23.36 -1.35
C ARG A 80 -8.93 -23.40 0.17
N GLU A 81 -10.08 -23.74 0.75
CA GLU A 81 -10.26 -23.73 2.20
C GLU A 81 -9.33 -24.73 2.88
N GLN A 82 -9.18 -25.92 2.28
CA GLN A 82 -8.29 -26.96 2.76
C GLN A 82 -6.82 -26.52 2.68
N LEU A 83 -6.40 -26.01 1.51
CA LEU A 83 -5.02 -25.56 1.34
C LEU A 83 -4.68 -24.38 2.26
N VAL A 84 -5.56 -23.39 2.35
CA VAL A 84 -5.36 -22.22 3.20
C VAL A 84 -5.32 -22.59 4.68
N SER A 85 -6.10 -23.58 5.11
CA SER A 85 -6.04 -24.11 6.48
C SER A 85 -4.68 -24.74 6.78
N ILE A 86 -4.13 -25.54 5.86
CA ILE A 86 -2.79 -26.15 5.99
C ILE A 86 -1.71 -25.06 6.07
N LEU A 87 -1.73 -24.11 5.14
CA LEU A 87 -0.74 -23.04 5.09
C LEU A 87 -0.83 -22.14 6.32
N SER A 88 -2.05 -21.79 6.76
CA SER A 88 -2.27 -20.98 7.97
C SER A 88 -1.68 -21.64 9.21
N LYS A 89 -1.89 -22.96 9.40
CA LYS A 89 -1.27 -23.69 10.50
C LYS A 89 0.24 -23.64 10.43
N LYS A 90 0.80 -23.78 9.23
CA LYS A 90 2.24 -23.73 9.02
C LYS A 90 2.82 -22.36 9.35
N PHE A 91 2.20 -21.26 8.92
CA PHE A 91 2.67 -19.91 9.24
C PHE A 91 2.69 -19.62 10.75
N LEU A 92 1.81 -20.25 11.53
CA LEU A 92 1.81 -20.14 13.00
C LEU A 92 2.98 -20.85 13.70
N GLU A 93 3.80 -21.63 12.98
CA GLU A 93 4.94 -22.33 13.58
C GLU A 93 6.16 -21.42 13.83
N LYS A 94 6.22 -20.23 13.20
CA LYS A 94 7.37 -19.31 13.31
C LYS A 94 6.94 -17.85 13.41
N PRO A 95 7.72 -16.99 14.09
CA PRO A 95 7.47 -15.55 14.09
C PRO A 95 7.74 -14.96 12.70
N LEU A 96 7.17 -13.79 12.42
CA LEU A 96 7.29 -13.12 11.12
C LEU A 96 8.76 -12.98 10.68
N ALA A 97 9.65 -12.55 11.59
CA ALA A 97 11.06 -12.34 11.29
C ALA A 97 11.79 -13.60 10.79
N GLU A 98 11.40 -14.79 11.26
CA GLU A 98 11.96 -16.05 10.75
C GLU A 98 11.44 -16.38 9.36
N TRP A 99 10.14 -16.19 9.11
CA TRP A 99 9.58 -16.37 7.77
C TRP A 99 10.24 -15.43 6.77
N ILE A 100 10.39 -14.16 7.09
CA ILE A 100 11.06 -13.19 6.22
C ILE A 100 12.46 -13.69 5.84
N LYS A 101 13.27 -14.17 6.79
CA LYS A 101 14.61 -14.73 6.49
C LYS A 101 14.54 -15.94 5.53
N LEU A 102 13.58 -16.84 5.72
CA LEU A 102 13.41 -18.03 4.87
C LEU A 102 12.97 -17.65 3.45
N PHE A 103 12.04 -16.71 3.33
CA PHE A 103 11.56 -16.21 2.04
C PHE A 103 12.63 -15.39 1.31
N GLN A 104 13.37 -14.53 2.03
CA GLN A 104 14.54 -13.80 1.51
C GLN A 104 15.61 -14.74 0.98
N LYS A 105 15.91 -15.82 1.70
CA LYS A 105 16.89 -16.83 1.28
C LYS A 105 16.51 -17.52 -0.02
N SER A 106 15.21 -17.77 -0.24
CA SER A 106 14.72 -18.34 -1.49
C SER A 106 14.74 -17.32 -2.62
N ASN A 107 14.27 -16.08 -2.36
CA ASN A 107 14.16 -14.99 -3.32
C ASN A 107 13.42 -15.34 -4.64
N LYS A 108 12.50 -16.30 -4.58
CA LYS A 108 11.80 -16.81 -5.78
C LYS A 108 10.31 -16.50 -5.84
N ILE A 109 9.72 -16.07 -4.74
CA ILE A 109 8.28 -15.79 -4.66
C ILE A 109 8.03 -14.41 -4.07
N PRO A 110 6.99 -13.68 -4.55
CA PRO A 110 6.56 -12.43 -3.94
C PRO A 110 5.97 -12.63 -2.54
N TYR A 111 6.44 -11.82 -1.59
CA TYR A 111 5.91 -11.72 -0.22
C TYR A 111 6.23 -10.34 0.35
N ASP A 112 5.48 -9.92 1.37
CA ASP A 112 5.79 -8.69 2.12
C ASP A 112 5.14 -8.75 3.53
N PRO A 113 5.81 -8.30 4.60
CA PRO A 113 5.14 -8.06 5.89
C PRO A 113 4.03 -7.01 5.80
N ILE A 114 3.01 -7.14 6.63
CA ILE A 114 1.97 -6.11 6.78
C ILE A 114 2.42 -5.15 7.87
N ASN A 115 3.06 -4.07 7.45
CA ASN A 115 3.65 -3.09 8.36
C ASN A 115 2.59 -2.23 9.07
N ASN A 116 2.80 -1.99 10.37
CA ASN A 116 2.19 -0.86 11.07
C ASN A 116 2.91 0.46 10.71
N MET A 117 2.41 1.61 11.18
CA MET A 117 3.01 2.90 10.82
C MET A 117 4.46 3.08 11.24
N LYS A 118 4.88 2.46 12.35
CA LYS A 118 6.29 2.45 12.76
C LYS A 118 7.13 1.68 11.72
N GLY A 119 6.71 0.46 11.38
CA GLY A 119 7.38 -0.36 10.37
C GLY A 119 7.42 0.28 8.97
N VAL A 120 6.39 1.04 8.58
CA VAL A 120 6.40 1.81 7.33
C VAL A 120 7.52 2.86 7.33
N PHE A 121 7.62 3.69 8.38
CA PHE A 121 8.60 4.78 8.39
C PHE A 121 10.02 4.34 8.76
N GLU A 122 10.19 3.16 9.34
CA GLU A 122 11.49 2.51 9.56
C GLU A 122 11.94 1.67 8.35
N ASN A 123 11.08 1.47 7.34
CA ASN A 123 11.41 0.69 6.16
C ASN A 123 12.56 1.32 5.36
N GLU A 124 13.53 0.50 4.99
CA GLU A 124 14.73 0.93 4.26
C GLU A 124 14.40 1.68 2.96
N GLN A 125 13.38 1.23 2.22
CA GLN A 125 12.97 1.88 0.98
C GLN A 125 12.32 3.25 1.23
N VAL A 126 11.55 3.40 2.31
CA VAL A 126 10.93 4.68 2.69
C VAL A 126 11.99 5.71 3.09
N ILE A 127 13.02 5.26 3.82
CA ILE A 127 14.18 6.08 4.19
C ILE A 127 15.00 6.44 2.95
N PHE A 128 15.35 5.45 2.12
CA PHE A 128 16.11 5.64 0.88
C PHE A 128 15.43 6.63 -0.07
N LEU A 129 14.11 6.52 -0.23
CA LEU A 129 13.31 7.41 -1.08
C LEU A 129 13.01 8.78 -0.44
N LYS A 130 13.50 9.06 0.76
CA LYS A 130 13.28 10.32 1.51
C LYS A 130 11.80 10.71 1.56
N GLN A 131 10.94 9.75 1.86
CA GLN A 131 9.48 9.94 1.80
C GLN A 131 8.91 10.78 2.95
N VAL A 132 9.68 11.06 3.98
CA VAL A 132 9.27 11.96 5.07
C VAL A 132 9.95 13.29 4.87
N LEU A 133 9.14 14.33 4.64
CA LEU A 133 9.59 15.71 4.49
C LEU A 133 9.27 16.50 5.75
N GLU A 134 10.15 17.45 6.07
CA GLU A 134 9.96 18.36 7.19
C GLU A 134 9.57 19.75 6.68
N MET A 135 8.48 20.29 7.20
CA MET A 135 7.93 21.58 6.82
C MET A 135 7.97 22.55 8.00
N LYS A 136 8.62 23.69 7.81
CA LYS A 136 8.52 24.80 8.76
C LYS A 136 7.17 25.50 8.54
N ASN A 137 6.36 25.58 9.58
CA ASN A 137 5.11 26.31 9.55
C ASN A 137 5.30 27.62 10.32
N PRO A 138 5.22 28.80 9.68
CA PRO A 138 5.39 30.11 10.33
C PRO A 138 4.45 30.31 11.54
N ASN A 139 3.27 29.69 11.50
CA ASN A 139 2.23 29.83 12.52
C ASN A 139 2.35 28.78 13.63
N ARG A 140 3.41 27.95 13.63
CA ARG A 140 3.67 26.96 14.68
C ARG A 140 5.12 27.03 15.12
N THR A 141 5.35 26.82 16.41
CA THR A 141 6.71 26.79 16.99
C THR A 141 7.51 25.56 16.60
N LYS A 142 6.87 24.51 16.08
CA LYS A 142 7.53 23.27 15.64
C LYS A 142 7.25 23.00 14.17
N SER A 143 8.27 22.47 13.50
CA SER A 143 8.11 21.87 12.18
C SER A 143 7.12 20.71 12.22
N ILE A 144 6.47 20.46 11.10
CA ILE A 144 5.59 19.31 10.91
C ILE A 144 6.22 18.36 9.89
N ARG A 145 6.05 17.06 10.11
CA ARG A 145 6.48 16.03 9.18
C ARG A 145 5.31 15.61 8.31
N VAL A 146 5.53 15.54 7.01
CA VAL A 146 4.52 15.19 6.01
C VAL A 146 5.07 14.11 5.08
N VAL A 147 4.18 13.33 4.48
CA VAL A 147 4.58 12.37 3.43
C VAL A 147 4.85 13.14 2.14
N GLY A 148 6.00 12.89 1.54
CA GLY A 148 6.38 13.48 0.26
C GLY A 148 5.62 12.87 -0.92
N PRO A 149 5.78 13.46 -2.11
CA PRO A 149 5.20 12.91 -3.34
C PRO A 149 5.65 11.46 -3.60
N SER A 150 4.71 10.63 -4.08
CA SER A 150 4.96 9.21 -4.35
C SER A 150 5.93 8.97 -5.52
N VAL A 151 6.10 9.95 -6.41
CA VAL A 151 6.94 9.88 -7.60
C VAL A 151 8.18 10.75 -7.42
N ASN A 152 9.33 10.24 -7.84
CA ASN A 152 10.58 10.99 -7.91
C ASN A 152 10.87 11.36 -9.37
N PHE A 153 11.38 12.58 -9.58
CA PHE A 153 11.89 13.01 -10.88
C PHE A 153 13.39 13.26 -10.72
N GLU A 154 14.21 12.71 -11.63
CA GLU A 154 15.67 12.76 -11.54
C GLU A 154 16.21 14.21 -11.40
N ASN A 155 15.58 15.14 -12.10
CA ASN A 155 15.98 16.55 -12.14
C ASN A 155 15.22 17.45 -11.15
N ILE A 156 14.45 16.88 -10.21
CA ILE A 156 13.69 17.66 -9.23
C ILE A 156 13.94 17.10 -7.84
N GLU A 157 14.58 17.88 -6.98
CA GLU A 157 14.72 17.52 -5.58
C GLU A 157 13.35 17.39 -4.91
N LYS A 158 13.09 16.26 -4.24
CA LYS A 158 11.79 16.02 -3.58
C LYS A 158 11.43 17.09 -2.55
N SER A 159 12.41 17.61 -1.82
CA SER A 159 12.24 18.73 -0.88
C SER A 159 11.71 19.99 -1.56
N SER A 160 12.13 20.26 -2.80
CA SER A 160 11.68 21.44 -3.56
C SER A 160 10.21 21.35 -4.01
N MET A 161 9.63 20.15 -4.05
CA MET A 161 8.21 19.95 -4.36
C MET A 161 7.30 20.41 -3.23
N LEU A 162 7.84 20.50 -2.00
CA LEU A 162 7.13 21.06 -0.86
C LEU A 162 7.38 22.57 -0.80
N ARG A 163 6.60 23.33 -1.57
CA ARG A 163 6.85 24.76 -1.76
C ARG A 163 6.55 25.57 -0.50
N HIS A 164 5.32 25.53 0.00
CA HIS A 164 4.85 26.39 1.09
C HIS A 164 4.04 25.58 2.11
N PRO A 165 4.00 25.99 3.39
CA PRO A 165 3.07 25.44 4.36
C PRO A 165 1.62 25.63 3.90
N ALA A 166 0.70 24.86 4.50
CA ALA A 166 -0.72 25.07 4.29
C ALA A 166 -1.09 26.50 4.73
N PRO A 167 -1.77 27.29 3.87
CA PRO A 167 -2.07 28.67 4.18
C PRO A 167 -3.05 28.78 5.34
N VAL A 168 -2.96 29.88 6.10
CA VAL A 168 -4.03 30.24 7.05
C VAL A 168 -5.25 30.76 6.30
N LEU A 169 -6.38 30.76 7.00
CA LEU A 169 -7.62 31.31 6.47
C LEU A 169 -7.41 32.78 6.08
N GLY A 170 -7.65 33.10 4.82
CA GLY A 170 -7.50 34.45 4.27
C GLY A 170 -6.07 34.88 3.89
N GLU A 171 -5.05 34.04 4.07
CA GLU A 171 -3.62 34.42 3.88
C GLU A 171 -3.35 35.11 2.53
N HIS A 172 -4.02 34.63 1.47
CA HIS A 172 -3.82 35.12 0.11
C HIS A 172 -5.00 35.93 -0.45
N SER A 173 -6.03 36.24 0.34
CA SER A 173 -7.25 36.92 -0.13
C SER A 173 -6.93 38.24 -0.84
N ARG A 174 -6.15 39.10 -0.20
CA ARG A 174 -5.75 40.40 -0.77
C ARG A 174 -4.93 40.24 -2.03
N VAL A 175 -3.92 39.37 -2.01
CA VAL A 175 -3.01 39.18 -3.15
C VAL A 175 -3.80 38.72 -4.37
N VAL A 176 -4.66 37.71 -4.23
CA VAL A 176 -5.46 37.19 -5.35
C VAL A 176 -6.44 38.25 -5.89
N LEU A 177 -7.14 38.98 -5.02
CA LEU A 177 -8.07 40.04 -5.44
C LEU A 177 -7.35 41.16 -6.20
N GLN A 178 -6.14 41.51 -5.79
CA GLN A 178 -5.36 42.55 -6.42
C GLN A 178 -4.70 42.09 -7.72
N THR A 179 -3.98 40.96 -7.72
CA THR A 179 -3.16 40.52 -8.85
C THR A 179 -3.95 39.80 -9.92
N GLU A 180 -4.92 38.97 -9.55
CA GLU A 180 -5.67 38.14 -10.50
C GLU A 180 -6.98 38.79 -10.94
N LEU A 181 -7.60 39.60 -10.06
CA LEU A 181 -8.93 40.18 -10.29
C LEU A 181 -8.93 41.71 -10.46
N GLY A 182 -7.80 42.38 -10.26
CA GLY A 182 -7.63 43.81 -10.52
C GLY A 182 -8.38 44.73 -9.55
N TYR A 183 -8.73 44.26 -8.35
CA TYR A 183 -9.37 45.10 -7.34
C TYR A 183 -8.37 46.14 -6.81
N THR A 184 -8.86 47.37 -6.63
CA THR A 184 -8.13 48.44 -5.96
C THR A 184 -8.03 48.18 -4.45
N ASN A 185 -7.05 48.78 -3.78
CA ASN A 185 -6.91 48.65 -2.33
C ASN A 185 -8.18 49.10 -1.60
N GLU A 186 -8.80 50.17 -2.08
CA GLU A 186 -10.04 50.74 -1.51
C GLU A 186 -11.21 49.75 -1.60
N GLN A 187 -11.34 49.03 -2.71
CA GLN A 187 -12.37 48.00 -2.87
C GLN A 187 -12.12 46.81 -1.94
N ILE A 188 -10.86 46.35 -1.82
CA ILE A 188 -10.50 45.22 -0.95
C ILE A 188 -10.72 45.57 0.52
N ASP A 189 -10.32 46.77 0.94
CA ASP A 189 -10.49 47.25 2.31
C ASP A 189 -11.98 47.34 2.69
N LYS A 190 -12.83 47.75 1.76
CA LYS A 190 -14.29 47.74 1.95
C LYS A 190 -14.81 46.31 2.17
N LEU A 191 -14.39 45.34 1.35
CA LEU A 191 -14.81 43.94 1.51
C LEU A 191 -14.36 43.34 2.86
N LEU A 192 -13.18 43.73 3.36
CA LEU A 192 -12.69 43.32 4.68
C LEU A 192 -13.50 43.96 5.81
N GLN A 193 -13.81 45.26 5.71
CA GLN A 193 -14.65 45.98 6.68
C GLN A 193 -16.06 45.41 6.74
N ASP A 194 -16.64 45.11 5.58
CA ASP A 194 -17.97 44.51 5.43
C ASP A 194 -17.97 43.01 5.83
N LYS A 195 -16.81 42.44 6.19
CA LYS A 195 -16.61 41.02 6.54
C LYS A 195 -17.07 40.04 5.46
N ILE A 196 -17.02 40.48 4.20
CA ILE A 196 -17.31 39.65 3.03
C ILE A 196 -16.13 38.71 2.75
N ILE A 197 -14.91 39.17 3.04
CA ILE A 197 -13.67 38.40 2.96
C ILE A 197 -12.88 38.48 4.27
N GLN A 198 -11.90 37.59 4.44
CA GLN A 198 -10.94 37.56 5.56
C GLN A 198 -9.54 37.85 5.06
#